data_AF-A0A2V9H1W7-F1
#
_entry.id   AF-A0A2V9H1W7-F1
#
_cell.length_a   1.000
_cell.length_b   1.000
_cell.length_c   1.000
_cell.angle_alpha   90.00
_cell.angle_beta   90.00
_cell.angle_gamma   90.00
#
_symmetry.space_group_name_H-M   'P 1'
#
loop_
_entity.id
_entity.type
_entity.pdbx_description
1 polymer ?
#
loop_
_entity_poly.entity_id
_entity_poly.type
_entity_poly.pdbx_seq_one_letter_code
_entity_poly.pdbx_strand_id
1 'polypeptide(L)'
;MMEKNKIETGFSSDAKKEARRVVFVTKKTSAKVVGDPGPQLMTYPHLLIREAMAFQLLVIAMVLVALFWDAPLEQLANPLLTPNPAKAPWYFLGLQELLHFFPPFVAGILIPTLVVVLITVIILLAFLAVFHAWTIFAPTALVAALLLFSYTVREGQKGWLNVLATKSLSWWVMTWFIAVAVCLTVVGTFFRGPGWSWVWPWRTHAG
;
A
#
# COMPACT_ATOMS: atom_id res chain seq x y z
N MET A 1 51.90 23.88 -15.50
CA MET A 1 51.92 23.72 -14.04
C MET A 1 50.87 22.69 -13.69
N MET A 2 51.30 21.49 -13.30
CA MET A 2 50.41 20.36 -13.02
C MET A 2 50.00 20.40 -11.55
N GLU A 3 48.69 20.40 -11.27
CA GLU A 3 48.18 20.03 -9.96
C GLU A 3 47.55 18.65 -10.09
N LYS A 4 48.38 17.61 -9.92
CA LYS A 4 47.91 16.23 -9.81
C LYS A 4 47.22 16.11 -8.45
N ASN A 5 45.89 16.15 -8.43
CA ASN A 5 45.10 15.75 -7.28
C ASN A 5 45.53 14.35 -6.84
N LYS A 6 46.24 14.28 -5.71
CA LYS A 6 46.72 13.04 -5.11
C LYS A 6 45.50 12.33 -4.51
N ILE A 7 44.95 11.38 -5.26
CA ILE A 7 43.85 10.53 -4.78
C ILE A 7 44.50 9.44 -3.91
N GLU A 8 44.50 9.66 -2.60
CA GLU A 8 44.94 8.64 -1.65
C GLU A 8 43.84 7.59 -1.50
N THR A 9 44.12 6.36 -1.92
CA THR A 9 43.22 5.22 -1.76
C THR A 9 43.47 4.57 -0.41
N GLY A 10 42.64 4.90 0.59
CA GLY A 10 42.63 4.23 1.88
C GLY A 10 41.73 2.98 1.89
N PHE A 11 42.06 1.98 2.71
CA PHE A 11 41.18 0.82 2.99
C PHE A 11 40.10 1.14 4.04
N SER A 12 39.66 2.39 4.14
CA SER A 12 38.74 2.83 5.18
C SER A 12 37.31 2.39 4.84
N SER A 13 36.64 1.74 5.78
CA SER A 13 35.25 1.27 5.60
C SER A 13 34.21 2.37 5.89
N ASP A 14 34.60 3.52 6.45
CA ASP A 14 33.69 4.56 6.96
C ASP A 14 32.99 5.36 5.84
N ALA A 15 31.70 5.09 5.64
CA ALA A 15 30.89 5.61 4.52
C ALA A 15 30.64 7.11 4.55
N LYS A 16 30.79 7.76 5.71
CA LYS A 16 30.53 9.19 5.85
C LYS A 16 31.72 10.07 5.47
N LYS A 17 32.93 9.51 5.44
CA LYS A 17 34.17 10.28 5.24
C LYS A 17 34.67 10.31 3.78
N GLU A 18 34.26 9.35 2.95
CA GLU A 18 34.79 9.22 1.59
C GLU A 18 33.69 9.29 0.53
N ALA A 19 33.65 10.40 -0.21
CA ALA A 19 32.63 10.70 -1.21
C ALA A 19 32.72 9.85 -2.50
N ARG A 20 33.86 9.19 -2.77
CA ARG A 20 34.08 8.41 -4.00
C ARG A 20 34.81 7.10 -3.68
N ARG A 21 34.18 5.97 -3.98
CA ARG A 21 34.67 4.62 -3.67
C ARG A 21 34.77 3.78 -4.94
N VAL A 22 35.89 3.09 -5.11
CA VAL A 22 36.09 2.10 -6.17
C VAL A 22 36.00 0.72 -5.52
N VAL A 23 34.93 -0.03 -5.80
CA VAL A 23 34.70 -1.36 -5.21
C VAL A 23 34.93 -2.43 -6.27
N PHE A 24 35.79 -3.41 -5.96
CA PHE A 24 35.95 -4.61 -6.78
C PHE A 24 34.83 -5.61 -6.45
N VAL A 25 33.87 -5.76 -7.34
CA VAL A 25 32.71 -6.63 -7.17
C VAL A 25 32.97 -7.96 -7.88
N THR A 26 32.94 -9.07 -7.13
CA THR A 26 33.03 -10.42 -7.73
C THR A 26 31.68 -10.83 -8.31
N LYS A 27 31.67 -11.70 -9.34
CA LYS A 27 30.44 -12.07 -10.09
C LYS A 27 29.29 -12.68 -9.25
N LYS A 28 29.50 -13.00 -7.96
CA LYS A 28 28.50 -13.62 -7.08
C LYS A 28 27.94 -12.69 -5.99
N THR A 29 28.44 -11.47 -5.87
CA THR A 29 28.05 -10.55 -4.79
C THR A 29 27.41 -9.30 -5.39
N SER A 30 26.13 -9.07 -5.09
CA SER A 30 25.45 -7.83 -5.49
C SER A 30 26.03 -6.66 -4.70
N ALA A 31 26.39 -5.58 -5.39
CA ALA A 31 26.87 -4.33 -4.81
C ALA A 31 25.72 -3.52 -4.18
N LYS A 32 24.87 -4.16 -3.37
CA LYS A 32 23.90 -3.43 -2.57
C LYS A 32 24.66 -2.85 -1.38
N VAL A 33 24.83 -1.54 -1.37
CA VAL A 33 25.29 -0.82 -0.18
C VAL A 33 24.20 -1.00 0.88
N VAL A 34 24.36 -2.04 1.68
CA VAL A 34 23.61 -2.20 2.93
C VAL A 34 24.05 -1.04 3.78
N GLY A 35 23.21 -0.01 3.91
CA GLY A 35 23.44 1.05 4.87
C GLY A 35 23.64 0.38 6.22
N ASP A 36 24.71 0.76 6.92
CA ASP A 36 25.01 0.22 8.25
C ASP A 36 23.75 0.42 9.09
N PRO A 37 23.05 -0.67 9.48
CA PRO A 37 21.87 -0.53 10.30
C PRO A 37 22.31 0.19 11.56
N GLY A 38 21.77 1.39 11.80
CA GLY A 38 22.08 2.14 13.01
C GLY A 38 21.94 1.25 14.25
N PRO A 39 22.59 1.59 15.38
CA PRO A 39 22.78 0.69 16.52
C PRO A 39 21.49 -0.10 16.87
N GLN A 40 21.49 -1.39 16.55
CA GLN A 40 20.37 -2.29 16.81
C GLN A 40 20.57 -2.98 18.16
N LEU A 41 19.50 -3.13 18.93
CA LEU A 41 19.50 -3.83 20.20
C LEU A 41 18.64 -5.09 20.09
N MET A 42 18.94 -6.11 20.90
CA MET A 42 18.22 -7.40 20.92
C MET A 42 16.82 -7.26 21.49
N THR A 43 15.75 -7.38 20.71
CA THR A 43 14.36 -7.06 21.09
C THR A 43 13.98 -7.52 22.51
N TYR A 44 14.38 -8.75 22.85
CA TYR A 44 14.36 -9.23 24.23
C TYR A 44 15.66 -8.83 24.95
N PRO A 45 15.61 -8.17 26.11
CA PRO A 45 14.43 -7.82 26.92
C PRO A 45 13.96 -6.37 26.75
N HIS A 46 14.74 -5.51 26.09
CA HIS A 46 14.58 -4.06 26.21
C HIS A 46 13.30 -3.50 25.58
N LEU A 47 12.86 -4.02 24.43
CA LEU A 47 11.62 -3.57 23.78
C LEU A 47 10.39 -4.04 24.56
N LEU A 48 10.42 -5.28 25.03
CA LEU A 48 9.33 -5.87 25.82
C LEU A 48 9.11 -5.13 27.13
N ILE A 49 10.19 -4.75 27.82
CA ILE A 49 10.08 -3.95 29.06
C ILE A 49 9.49 -2.57 28.76
N ARG A 50 9.93 -1.91 27.67
CA ARG A 50 9.40 -0.60 27.28
C ARG A 50 7.91 -0.65 26.91
N GLU A 51 7.51 -1.69 26.18
CA GLU A 51 6.11 -1.92 25.80
C GLU A 51 5.24 -2.26 27.02
N ALA A 52 5.73 -3.11 27.92
CA ALA A 52 5.05 -3.42 29.19
C ALA A 52 4.89 -2.17 30.07
N MET A 53 5.92 -1.31 30.14
CA MET A 53 5.83 -0.02 30.83
C MET A 53 4.79 0.90 30.18
N ALA A 54 4.79 1.02 28.84
CA ALA A 54 3.82 1.83 28.12
C ALA A 54 2.39 1.32 28.31
N PHE A 55 2.19 0.00 28.26
CA PHE A 55 0.91 -0.65 28.52
C PHE A 55 0.44 -0.38 29.96
N GLN A 56 1.31 -0.56 30.95
CA GLN A 56 0.97 -0.30 32.35
C GLN A 56 0.61 1.17 32.58
N LEU A 57 1.37 2.10 31.98
CA LEU A 57 1.06 3.53 32.04
C LEU A 57 -0.28 3.87 31.38
N LEU A 58 -0.61 3.23 30.26
CA LEU A 58 -1.89 3.41 29.58
C LEU A 58 -3.06 2.89 30.43
N VAL A 59 -2.90 1.73 31.07
CA VAL A 59 -3.92 1.19 31.99
C VAL A 59 -4.11 2.12 33.19
N ILE A 60 -3.01 2.57 33.81
CA ILE A 60 -3.08 3.52 34.93
C ILE A 60 -3.78 4.81 34.49
N ALA A 61 -3.42 5.37 33.34
CA ALA A 61 -4.06 6.57 32.80
C ALA A 61 -5.58 6.35 32.57
N MET A 62 -5.96 5.21 32.00
CA MET A 62 -7.37 4.89 31.77
C MET A 62 -8.16 4.70 33.09
N VAL A 63 -7.56 4.08 34.11
CA VAL A 63 -8.15 3.97 35.44
C VAL A 63 -8.30 5.34 36.10
N LEU A 64 -7.27 6.20 36.02
CA LEU A 64 -7.34 7.56 36.55
C LEU A 64 -8.48 8.34 35.88
N VAL A 65 -8.60 8.29 34.55
CA VAL A 65 -9.70 8.93 33.83
C VAL A 65 -11.06 8.40 34.30
N ALA A 66 -11.20 7.09 34.49
CA ALA A 66 -12.43 6.48 34.98
C ALA A 66 -12.78 6.86 36.44
N LEU A 67 -11.77 7.10 37.28
CA LEU A 67 -11.98 7.55 38.67
C LEU A 67 -12.42 9.02 38.77
N PHE A 68 -11.98 9.87 37.84
CA PHE A 68 -12.39 11.28 37.81
C PHE A 68 -13.67 11.51 37.01
N TRP A 69 -14.02 10.61 36.10
CA TRP A 69 -15.17 10.75 35.19
C TRP A 69 -16.01 9.48 35.16
N ASP A 70 -17.09 9.47 35.95
CA ASP A 70 -18.04 8.36 35.97
C ASP A 70 -18.78 8.25 34.63
N ALA A 71 -18.91 7.02 34.12
CA ALA A 71 -19.76 6.74 32.98
C ALA A 71 -21.21 6.57 33.47
N PRO A 72 -22.15 7.46 33.08
CA PRO A 72 -23.55 7.32 33.49
C PRO A 72 -24.13 6.02 32.92
N LEU A 73 -24.71 5.19 33.77
CA LEU A 73 -25.40 3.95 33.37
C LEU A 73 -26.83 4.30 32.95
N GLU A 74 -27.20 3.93 31.72
CA GLU A 74 -28.58 4.07 31.23
C GLU A 74 -29.49 2.93 31.74
N GLN A 75 -30.80 3.08 31.53
CA GLN A 75 -31.78 2.06 31.90
C GLN A 75 -31.62 0.79 31.04
N LEU A 76 -32.17 -0.33 31.54
CA LEU A 76 -32.24 -1.57 30.75
C LEU A 76 -32.98 -1.32 29.42
N ALA A 77 -32.48 -1.94 28.35
CA ALA A 77 -33.01 -1.74 27.01
C ALA A 77 -34.50 -2.12 26.93
N ASN A 78 -35.34 -1.18 26.50
CA ASN A 78 -36.76 -1.37 26.27
C ASN A 78 -37.07 -1.31 24.77
N PRO A 79 -37.46 -2.41 24.11
CA PRO A 79 -37.77 -2.42 22.67
C PRO A 79 -38.97 -1.55 22.28
N LEU A 80 -39.83 -1.22 23.24
CA LEU A 80 -41.06 -0.44 23.02
C LEU A 80 -40.85 1.07 23.20
N LEU A 81 -39.67 1.50 23.65
CA LEU A 81 -39.34 2.90 23.88
C LEU A 81 -38.00 3.26 23.22
N THR A 82 -38.03 4.14 22.22
CA THR A 82 -36.80 4.68 21.62
C THR A 82 -36.33 5.91 22.40
N PRO A 83 -35.16 5.88 23.05
CA PRO A 83 -34.65 7.02 23.79
C PRO A 83 -34.33 8.20 22.85
N ASN A 84 -34.70 9.42 23.26
CA ASN A 84 -34.38 10.66 22.57
C ASN A 84 -33.55 11.54 23.52
N PRO A 85 -32.27 11.84 23.24
CA PRO A 85 -31.56 11.66 21.97
C PRO A 85 -30.79 10.33 21.86
N ALA A 86 -30.96 9.63 20.74
CA ALA A 86 -30.12 8.48 20.39
C ALA A 86 -28.81 8.96 19.74
N LYS A 87 -27.70 8.96 20.49
CA LYS A 87 -26.36 9.28 19.98
C LYS A 87 -25.50 8.02 19.94
N ALA A 88 -24.69 7.87 18.90
CA ALA A 88 -23.77 6.76 18.79
C ALA A 88 -22.44 7.13 19.46
N PRO A 89 -21.58 6.14 19.71
CA PRO A 89 -20.24 6.39 20.23
C PRO A 89 -19.44 7.36 19.35
N TRP A 90 -18.51 8.10 19.96
CA TRP A 90 -17.74 9.17 19.33
C TRP A 90 -16.96 8.76 18.08
N TYR A 91 -16.50 7.51 18.00
CA TYR A 91 -15.78 7.00 16.82
C TYR A 91 -16.71 6.79 15.61
N PHE A 92 -18.04 6.78 15.82
CA PHE A 92 -19.04 6.81 14.76
C PHE A 92 -19.57 8.22 14.47
N LEU A 93 -19.11 9.27 15.14
CA LEU A 93 -19.62 10.63 14.96
C LEU A 93 -19.64 11.05 13.48
N GLY A 94 -18.58 10.74 12.73
CA GLY A 94 -18.54 11.04 11.29
C GLY A 94 -19.60 10.31 10.46
N LEU A 95 -19.93 9.05 10.81
CA LEU A 95 -21.02 8.31 10.19
C LEU A 95 -22.38 8.89 10.58
N GLN A 96 -22.53 9.33 11.84
CA GLN A 96 -23.76 9.93 12.33
C GLN A 96 -24.08 11.27 11.67
N GLU A 97 -23.09 12.14 11.55
CA GLU A 97 -23.22 13.40 10.81
C GLU A 97 -23.63 13.10 9.36
N LEU A 98 -23.02 12.10 8.74
CA LEU A 98 -23.36 11.73 7.38
C LEU A 98 -24.80 11.20 7.26
N LEU A 99 -25.27 10.40 8.23
CA LEU A 99 -26.66 9.93 8.30
C LEU A 99 -27.67 11.05 8.60
N HIS A 100 -27.22 12.18 9.16
CA HIS A 100 -28.07 13.35 9.37
C HIS A 100 -28.35 14.07 8.04
N PHE A 101 -27.37 14.13 7.14
CA PHE A 101 -27.49 14.86 5.87
C PHE A 101 -27.93 14.00 4.69
N PHE A 102 -27.65 12.69 4.71
CA PHE A 102 -27.88 11.80 3.58
C PHE A 102 -28.78 10.60 3.94
N PRO A 103 -29.51 10.03 2.98
CA PRO A 103 -30.30 8.82 3.21
C PRO A 103 -29.42 7.66 3.70
N PRO A 104 -29.95 6.72 4.51
CA PRO A 104 -29.17 5.67 5.17
C PRO A 104 -28.31 4.82 4.23
N PHE A 105 -28.80 4.55 3.02
CA PHE A 105 -28.05 3.81 2.01
C PHE A 105 -26.79 4.54 1.55
N VAL A 106 -26.89 5.84 1.30
CA VAL A 106 -25.77 6.65 0.79
C VAL A 106 -24.74 6.86 1.89
N ALA A 107 -25.17 7.25 3.09
CA ALA A 107 -24.30 7.49 4.23
C ALA A 107 -23.68 6.22 4.82
N GLY A 108 -24.48 5.15 4.94
CA GLY A 108 -24.05 3.93 5.62
C GLY A 108 -23.28 2.97 4.74
N ILE A 109 -23.58 2.93 3.44
CA ILE A 109 -23.03 1.91 2.53
C ILE A 109 -22.20 2.57 1.43
N LEU A 110 -22.80 3.44 0.61
CA LEU A 110 -22.14 3.95 -0.59
C LEU A 110 -20.89 4.78 -0.28
N ILE A 111 -20.99 5.78 0.59
CA ILE A 111 -19.85 6.68 0.88
C ILE A 111 -18.72 5.94 1.62
N PRO A 112 -18.97 5.17 2.70
CA PRO A 112 -17.90 4.43 3.37
C PRO A 112 -17.21 3.42 2.46
N THR A 113 -17.95 2.70 1.62
CA THR A 113 -17.36 1.74 0.67
C THR A 113 -16.49 2.45 -0.36
N LEU A 114 -16.92 3.59 -0.91
CA LEU A 114 -16.11 4.40 -1.82
C LEU A 114 -14.83 4.92 -1.15
N VAL A 115 -14.89 5.35 0.12
CA VAL A 115 -13.70 5.79 0.86
C VAL A 115 -12.69 4.65 1.03
N VAL A 116 -13.15 3.44 1.41
CA VAL A 116 -12.26 2.27 1.56
C VAL A 116 -11.63 1.88 0.22
N VAL A 117 -12.41 1.86 -0.86
CA VAL A 117 -11.90 1.58 -2.21
C VAL A 117 -10.88 2.64 -2.63
N LEU A 118 -11.16 3.92 -2.40
CA LEU A 118 -10.25 5.02 -2.72
C LEU A 118 -8.94 4.89 -1.95
N ILE A 119 -8.97 4.64 -0.64
CA ILE A 119 -7.76 4.44 0.17
C ILE A 119 -6.97 3.24 -0.36
N THR A 120 -7.64 2.13 -0.69
CA THR A 120 -7.00 0.94 -1.25
C THR A 120 -6.30 1.24 -2.58
N VAL A 121 -6.97 1.98 -3.47
CA VAL A 121 -6.40 2.41 -4.76
C VAL A 121 -5.21 3.34 -4.54
N ILE A 122 -5.30 4.30 -3.62
CA ILE A 122 -4.19 5.20 -3.29
C ILE A 122 -2.98 4.41 -2.77
N ILE A 123 -3.19 3.45 -1.86
CA ILE A 123 -2.13 2.58 -1.34
C ILE A 123 -1.50 1.78 -2.48
N LEU A 124 -2.30 1.20 -3.36
CA LEU A 124 -1.82 0.44 -4.52
C LEU A 124 -0.99 1.33 -5.46
N LEU A 125 -1.47 2.53 -5.79
CA LEU A 125 -0.76 3.48 -6.64
C LEU A 125 0.56 3.94 -6.01
N ALA A 126 0.55 4.25 -4.71
CA ALA A 126 1.76 4.61 -3.97
C ALA A 126 2.78 3.46 -3.98
N PHE A 127 2.33 2.23 -3.75
CA PHE A 127 3.16 1.03 -3.84
C PHE A 127 3.79 0.89 -5.24
N LEU A 128 2.98 0.98 -6.30
CA LEU A 128 3.47 0.88 -7.68
C LEU A 128 4.48 1.99 -8.02
N ALA A 129 4.27 3.21 -7.53
CA ALA A 129 5.18 4.33 -7.71
C ALA A 129 6.53 4.11 -7.02
N VAL A 130 6.52 3.64 -5.75
CA VAL A 130 7.75 3.35 -4.99
C VAL A 130 8.61 2.30 -5.72
N PHE A 131 7.99 1.23 -6.22
CA PHE A 131 8.71 0.16 -6.90
C PHE A 131 8.97 0.41 -8.39
N HIS A 132 8.62 1.59 -8.92
CA HIS A 132 8.71 1.92 -10.35
C HIS A 132 8.08 0.82 -11.24
N ALA A 133 7.03 0.17 -10.73
CA ALA A 133 6.39 -0.99 -11.35
C ALA A 133 5.31 -0.55 -12.34
N TRP A 134 5.62 0.44 -13.18
CA TRP A 134 4.72 1.02 -14.19
C TRP A 134 4.18 -0.03 -15.17
N THR A 135 4.87 -1.15 -15.33
CA THR A 135 4.50 -2.26 -16.21
C THR A 135 3.24 -2.99 -15.74
N ILE A 136 2.88 -2.90 -14.45
CA ILE A 136 1.64 -3.48 -13.90
C ILE A 136 0.44 -2.59 -14.22
N PHE A 137 0.65 -1.29 -14.41
CA PHE A 137 -0.42 -0.34 -14.72
C PHE A 137 -1.07 -0.64 -16.07
N ALA A 138 -0.28 -0.95 -17.11
CA ALA A 138 -0.80 -1.23 -18.45
C ALA A 138 -1.82 -2.39 -18.52
N PRO A 139 -1.54 -3.62 -18.05
CA PRO A 139 -2.52 -4.71 -18.04
C PRO A 139 -3.68 -4.45 -17.08
N THR A 140 -3.44 -3.75 -15.97
CA THR A 140 -4.50 -3.41 -15.01
C THR A 140 -5.48 -2.40 -15.59
N ALA A 141 -4.99 -1.34 -16.23
CA ALA A 141 -5.81 -0.34 -16.90
C ALA A 141 -6.58 -0.93 -18.08
N LEU A 142 -5.96 -1.84 -18.86
CA LEU A 142 -6.62 -2.54 -19.96
C LEU A 142 -7.80 -3.38 -19.46
N VAL A 143 -7.59 -4.22 -18.45
CA VAL A 143 -8.65 -5.08 -17.92
C VAL A 143 -9.72 -4.26 -17.18
N ALA A 144 -9.33 -3.21 -16.46
CA ALA A 144 -10.28 -2.28 -15.84
C ALA A 144 -11.13 -1.54 -16.89
N ALA A 145 -10.53 -1.08 -18.00
CA ALA A 145 -11.26 -0.44 -19.10
C ALA A 145 -12.23 -1.43 -19.77
N LEU A 146 -11.81 -2.68 -19.99
CA LEU A 146 -12.68 -3.73 -20.52
C LEU A 146 -13.83 -4.07 -19.57
N LEU A 147 -13.58 -4.09 -18.26
CA LEU A 147 -14.60 -4.33 -17.23
C LEU A 147 -15.61 -3.17 -17.15
N LEU A 148 -15.12 -1.92 -17.19
CA LEU A 148 -15.99 -0.74 -17.24
C LEU A 148 -16.80 -0.70 -18.54
N PHE A 149 -16.17 -1.00 -19.68
CA PHE A 149 -16.86 -1.11 -20.96
C PHE A 149 -17.94 -2.19 -20.91
N SER A 150 -17.65 -3.33 -20.29
CA SER A 150 -18.61 -4.40 -20.07
C SER A 150 -19.84 -3.96 -19.28
N TYR A 151 -19.70 -3.05 -18.32
CA TYR A 151 -20.83 -2.52 -17.55
C TYR A 151 -21.69 -1.54 -18.36
N THR A 152 -21.11 -0.88 -19.37
CA THR A 152 -21.84 0.02 -20.27
C THR A 152 -22.60 -0.71 -21.39
N VAL A 153 -22.28 -1.97 -21.66
CA VAL A 153 -22.97 -2.78 -22.68
C VAL A 153 -24.33 -3.26 -22.13
N ARG A 154 -25.40 -2.64 -22.63
CA ARG A 154 -26.79 -2.91 -22.26
C ARG A 154 -27.23 -4.28 -22.80
N GLU A 155 -27.91 -5.11 -21.99
CA GLU A 155 -28.34 -6.50 -22.26
C GLU A 155 -29.34 -6.67 -23.45
N GLY A 156 -29.03 -6.16 -24.64
CA GLY A 156 -29.97 -6.17 -25.77
C GLY A 156 -29.36 -6.37 -27.16
N GLN A 157 -28.04 -6.30 -27.33
CA GLN A 157 -27.41 -6.50 -28.65
C GLN A 157 -26.85 -7.91 -28.84
N LYS A 158 -27.35 -8.65 -29.85
CA LYS A 158 -26.79 -9.96 -30.23
C LYS A 158 -25.39 -9.78 -30.83
N GLY A 159 -24.35 -10.00 -30.03
CA GLY A 159 -22.95 -9.95 -30.47
C GLY A 159 -22.01 -10.66 -29.50
N TRP A 160 -20.82 -11.05 -29.98
CA TRP A 160 -19.77 -11.71 -29.18
C TRP A 160 -19.32 -10.89 -27.96
N LEU A 161 -19.47 -9.56 -28.02
CA LEU A 161 -19.16 -8.64 -26.93
C LEU A 161 -20.09 -8.80 -25.71
N ASN A 162 -21.31 -9.34 -25.88
CA ASN A 162 -22.18 -9.65 -24.74
C ASN A 162 -21.70 -10.85 -23.92
N VAL A 163 -20.83 -11.69 -24.49
CA VAL A 163 -20.24 -12.81 -23.76
C VAL A 163 -19.36 -12.29 -22.61
N LEU A 164 -18.77 -11.11 -22.74
CA LEU A 164 -17.96 -10.45 -21.70
C LEU A 164 -18.84 -9.91 -20.55
N ALA A 165 -20.02 -9.39 -20.87
CA ALA A 165 -20.98 -8.83 -19.89
C ALA A 165 -21.65 -9.88 -19.01
N THR A 166 -21.75 -11.13 -19.47
CA THR A 166 -22.32 -12.24 -18.70
C THR A 166 -21.31 -12.94 -17.79
N LYS A 167 -20.03 -12.54 -17.78
CA LYS A 167 -19.01 -13.18 -16.96
C LYS A 167 -19.04 -12.70 -15.51
N SER A 168 -18.86 -13.64 -14.58
CA SER A 168 -18.79 -13.36 -13.15
C SER A 168 -17.56 -12.52 -12.78
N LEU A 169 -17.63 -11.84 -11.64
CA LEU A 169 -16.51 -11.03 -11.12
C LEU A 169 -15.22 -11.87 -10.96
N SER A 170 -15.34 -13.14 -10.59
CA SER A 170 -14.21 -14.08 -10.49
C SER A 170 -13.49 -14.30 -11.83
N TRP A 171 -14.22 -14.31 -12.95
CA TRP A 171 -13.62 -14.45 -14.28
C TRP A 171 -12.76 -13.23 -14.62
N TRP A 172 -13.25 -12.02 -14.30
CA TRP A 172 -12.49 -10.78 -14.49
C TRP A 172 -11.23 -10.73 -13.64
N VAL A 173 -11.31 -11.17 -12.38
CA VAL A 173 -10.15 -11.26 -11.47
C VAL A 173 -9.11 -12.23 -12.02
N MET A 174 -9.53 -13.40 -12.51
CA MET A 174 -8.63 -14.39 -13.12
C MET A 174 -7.97 -13.85 -14.39
N THR A 175 -8.75 -13.25 -15.29
CA THR A 175 -8.22 -12.65 -16.53
C THR A 175 -7.25 -11.52 -16.22
N TRP A 176 -7.53 -10.69 -15.21
CA TRP A 176 -6.59 -9.66 -14.73
C TRP A 176 -5.28 -10.27 -14.25
N PHE A 177 -5.33 -11.30 -13.40
CA PHE A 177 -4.14 -11.98 -12.89
C PHE A 177 -3.29 -12.58 -14.02
N ILE A 178 -3.91 -13.27 -14.96
CA ILE A 178 -3.23 -13.87 -16.13
C ILE A 178 -2.61 -12.77 -17.00
N ALA A 179 -3.35 -11.69 -17.30
CA ALA A 179 -2.84 -10.59 -18.10
C ALA A 179 -1.62 -9.91 -17.46
N VAL A 180 -1.65 -9.69 -16.14
CA VAL A 180 -0.51 -9.17 -15.38
C VAL A 180 0.67 -10.15 -15.45
N ALA A 181 0.45 -11.44 -15.19
CA ALA A 181 1.50 -12.45 -15.21
C ALA A 181 2.18 -12.55 -16.58
N VAL A 182 1.39 -12.57 -17.66
CA VAL A 182 1.91 -12.59 -19.05
C VAL A 182 2.68 -11.31 -19.35
N CYS A 183 2.12 -10.14 -19.03
CA CYS A 183 2.79 -8.86 -19.25
C CYS A 183 4.13 -8.77 -18.50
N LEU A 184 4.15 -9.17 -17.22
CA LEU A 184 5.36 -9.23 -16.41
C LEU A 184 6.37 -10.23 -16.96
N THR A 185 5.91 -11.38 -17.47
CA THR A 185 6.78 -12.40 -18.06
C THR A 185 7.44 -11.86 -19.34
N VAL A 186 6.67 -11.22 -20.23
CA VAL A 186 7.19 -10.63 -21.47
C VAL A 186 8.17 -9.50 -21.16
N VAL A 187 7.79 -8.57 -20.29
CA VAL A 187 8.67 -7.45 -19.89
C VAL A 187 9.91 -7.95 -19.17
N GLY A 188 9.78 -8.95 -18.29
CA GLY A 188 10.89 -9.58 -17.58
C GLY A 188 11.86 -10.30 -18.52
N THR A 189 11.34 -11.01 -19.53
CA THR A 189 12.14 -11.79 -20.47
C THR A 189 12.90 -10.91 -21.45
N PHE A 190 12.25 -9.86 -21.98
CA PHE A 190 12.82 -9.08 -23.10
C PHE A 190 13.41 -7.72 -22.70
N PHE A 191 12.93 -7.08 -21.63
CA PHE A 191 13.25 -5.68 -21.32
C PHE A 191 13.97 -5.45 -19.99
N ARG A 192 14.16 -6.49 -19.16
CA ARG A 192 14.90 -6.39 -17.88
C ARG A 192 16.33 -6.93 -18.04
N GLY A 193 17.32 -6.06 -17.85
CA GLY A 193 18.74 -6.39 -17.94
C GLY A 193 19.43 -6.60 -16.57
N PRO A 194 20.78 -6.70 -16.57
CA PRO A 194 21.58 -6.84 -15.34
C PRO A 194 21.25 -5.74 -14.32
N GLY A 195 20.95 -6.11 -13.08
CA GLY A 195 20.58 -5.16 -12.03
C GLY A 195 19.16 -4.58 -12.15
N TRP A 196 18.25 -5.24 -12.88
CA TRP A 196 16.85 -4.82 -13.07
C TRP A 196 16.64 -3.52 -13.87
N SER A 197 17.70 -2.98 -14.50
CA SER A 197 17.60 -1.81 -15.36
C SER A 197 16.80 -2.11 -16.63
N TRP A 198 16.06 -1.11 -17.12
CA TRP A 198 15.37 -1.19 -18.40
C TRP A 198 16.39 -1.19 -19.55
N VAL A 199 16.37 -2.22 -20.40
CA VAL A 199 17.27 -2.34 -21.55
C VAL A 199 16.43 -2.50 -22.81
N TRP A 200 16.79 -1.76 -23.86
CA TRP A 200 16.19 -1.92 -25.17
C TRP A 200 16.87 -3.07 -25.91
N PRO A 201 16.12 -4.09 -26.41
CA PRO A 201 16.71 -5.28 -27.04
C PRO A 201 17.62 -4.98 -28.24
N TRP A 202 17.36 -3.87 -28.92
CA TRP A 202 18.09 -3.45 -30.13
C TRP A 202 19.13 -2.36 -29.89
N ARG A 203 19.40 -1.97 -28.64
CA ARG A 203 20.50 -1.05 -28.36
C ARG A 203 21.81 -1.82 -28.44
N THR A 204 22.54 -1.69 -29.55
CA THR A 204 23.90 -2.20 -29.65
C THR A 204 24.76 -1.50 -28.61
N HIS A 205 25.32 -2.26 -27.68
CA HIS A 205 26.38 -1.76 -26.81
C HIS A 205 27.64 -1.60 -27.68
N ALA A 206 27.73 -0.48 -28.43
CA ALA A 206 29.01 -0.02 -28.93
C ALA A 206 29.85 0.34 -27.69
N GLY A 207 31.01 -0.31 -27.58
CA GLY A 207 31.86 -0.35 -26.38
C GLY A 207 32.35 1.00 -25.88
#